data_AF-A0A4Z0PX75-F1
#
_entry.id   AF-A0A4Z0PX75-F1
#
_cell.length_a   1.000
_cell.length_b   1.000
_cell.length_c   1.000
_cell.angle_alpha   90.00
_cell.angle_beta   90.00
_cell.angle_gamma   90.00
#
_symmetry.space_group_name_H-M   'P 1'
#
loop_
_entity.id
_entity.type
_entity.pdbx_description
1 polymer ?
#
loop_
_entity_poly.entity_id
_entity_poly.type
_entity_poly.pdbx_seq_one_letter_code
_entity_poly.pdbx_strand_id
1 'polypeptide(L)'
;MPARKPTILQELRTALNRAASEGNDALAAELSSIRHAVQGKRSALSLVPLLETATSRITQAFVAEVLGAAGDKRVLKPLMRAVAHPANVRYTSQLLWACSRYDCSAHLAFFVRFLLTRAEADEGMMWAMAVIENMKGPFAPAAVKRAIAQLLRPKQQLLSADTQAELFRVQAAYALLDRYFGQVDQDWKKEL
;
A
#
# COMPACT_ATOMS: atom_id res chain seq x y z
N MET A 1 2.69 26.85 -20.77
CA MET A 1 3.48 26.06 -19.79
C MET A 1 2.51 25.37 -18.84
N PRO A 2 2.58 24.05 -18.61
CA PRO A 2 1.71 23.38 -17.65
C PRO A 2 2.01 23.88 -16.22
N ALA A 3 0.98 24.15 -15.44
CA ALA A 3 1.11 24.60 -14.06
C ALA A 3 1.84 23.54 -13.21
N ARG A 4 2.78 23.98 -12.37
CA ARG A 4 3.53 23.10 -11.47
C ARG A 4 2.56 22.50 -10.44
N LYS A 5 2.56 21.16 -10.30
CA LYS A 5 1.73 20.47 -9.30
C LYS A 5 2.05 20.98 -7.89
N PRO A 6 1.03 21.24 -7.05
CA PRO A 6 1.25 21.71 -5.70
C PRO A 6 1.97 20.66 -4.85
N THR A 7 2.72 21.11 -3.84
CA THR A 7 3.36 20.21 -2.86
C THR A 7 2.35 19.75 -1.81
N ILE A 8 2.61 18.61 -1.15
CA ILE A 8 1.78 18.11 -0.05
C ILE A 8 1.53 19.18 1.04
N LEU A 9 2.51 20.05 1.32
CA LEU A 9 2.36 21.15 2.26
C LEU A 9 1.42 22.25 1.76
N GLN A 10 1.42 22.52 0.45
CA GLN A 10 0.49 23.47 -0.17
C GLN A 10 -0.93 22.90 -0.16
N GLU A 11 -1.10 21.62 -0.49
CA GLU A 11 -2.39 20.94 -0.44
C GLU A 11 -2.95 20.88 0.99
N LEU A 12 -2.12 20.51 1.98
CA LEU A 12 -2.49 20.52 3.40
C LEU A 12 -2.89 21.91 3.88
N ARG A 13 -2.17 22.97 3.46
CA ARG A 13 -2.51 24.35 3.82
C ARG A 13 -3.87 24.74 3.26
N THR A 14 -4.16 24.38 2.01
CA THR A 14 -5.46 24.65 1.39
C THR A 14 -6.58 23.89 2.10
N ALA A 15 -6.38 22.61 2.41
CA ALA A 15 -7.35 21.80 3.14
C ALA A 15 -7.61 22.34 4.56
N LEU A 16 -6.56 22.80 5.26
CA LEU A 16 -6.68 23.44 6.57
C LEU A 16 -7.50 24.73 6.53
N ASN A 17 -7.20 25.61 5.58
CA ASN A 17 -7.94 26.88 5.43
C ASN A 17 -9.42 26.62 5.15
N ARG A 18 -9.70 25.62 4.30
CA ARG A 18 -11.08 25.21 3.98
C ARG A 18 -11.80 24.66 5.21
N ALA A 19 -11.18 23.73 5.93
CA ALA A 19 -11.75 23.17 7.16
C ALA A 19 -12.07 24.26 8.19
N ALA A 20 -11.18 25.24 8.35
CA ALA A 20 -11.41 26.39 9.23
C ALA A 20 -12.57 27.28 8.76
N SER A 21 -12.67 27.57 7.45
CA SER A 21 -13.80 28.36 6.91
C SER A 21 -15.14 27.66 7.02
N GLU A 22 -15.14 26.32 7.01
CA GLU A 22 -16.34 25.49 7.15
C GLU A 22 -16.67 25.19 8.63
N GLY A 23 -15.88 25.70 9.59
CA GLY A 23 -16.08 25.45 11.03
C GLY A 23 -15.86 23.99 11.44
N ASN A 24 -15.12 23.20 10.65
CA ASN A 24 -14.85 21.81 10.94
C ASN A 24 -13.58 21.66 11.79
N ASP A 25 -13.73 21.92 13.09
CA ASP A 25 -12.61 21.91 14.04
C ASP A 25 -11.92 20.55 14.14
N ALA A 26 -12.67 19.45 14.03
CA ALA A 26 -12.11 18.10 14.06
C ALA A 26 -11.17 17.85 12.87
N LEU A 27 -11.63 18.17 11.66
CA LEU A 27 -10.80 18.07 10.45
C LEU A 27 -9.59 19.01 10.53
N ALA A 28 -9.78 20.24 10.99
CA ALA A 28 -8.69 21.20 11.13
C ALA A 28 -7.61 20.71 12.11
N ALA A 29 -8.01 20.09 13.23
CA ALA A 29 -7.10 19.50 14.21
C ALA A 29 -6.30 18.33 13.63
N GLU A 30 -6.97 17.41 12.92
CA GLU A 30 -6.32 16.28 12.24
C GLU A 30 -5.30 16.75 11.21
N LEU A 31 -5.69 17.64 10.30
CA LEU A 31 -4.82 18.18 9.26
C LEU A 31 -3.63 18.96 9.84
N SER A 32 -3.81 19.62 10.99
CA SER A 32 -2.72 20.32 11.69
C SER A 32 -1.70 19.31 12.23
N SER A 33 -2.17 18.20 12.82
CA SER A 33 -1.30 17.10 13.26
C SER A 33 -0.48 16.52 12.10
N ILE A 34 -1.12 16.28 10.95
CA ILE A 34 -0.44 15.82 9.73
C ILE A 34 0.61 16.82 9.26
N ARG A 35 0.26 18.11 9.21
CA ARG A 35 1.21 19.16 8.82
C ARG A 35 2.45 19.18 9.72
N HIS A 36 2.28 18.97 11.03
CA HIS A 36 3.42 18.86 11.95
C HIS A 36 4.33 17.66 11.63
N ALA A 37 3.75 16.51 11.27
CA ALA A 37 4.52 15.35 10.84
C ALA A 37 5.28 15.61 9.52
N VAL A 38 4.62 16.22 8.52
CA VAL A 38 5.26 16.58 7.24
C VAL A 38 6.42 17.56 7.43
N GLN A 39 6.30 18.50 8.36
CA GLN A 39 7.37 19.45 8.69
C GLN A 39 8.50 18.84 9.53
N GLY A 40 8.47 17.54 9.82
CA GLY A 40 9.47 16.87 10.66
C GLY A 40 9.38 17.24 12.15
N LYS A 41 8.34 17.97 12.57
CA LYS A 41 8.12 18.36 13.97
C LYS A 41 7.57 17.22 14.83
N ARG A 42 7.06 16.16 14.18
CA ARG A 42 6.61 14.92 14.81
C ARG A 42 7.00 13.73 13.94
N SER A 43 7.22 12.58 14.56
CA SER A 43 7.41 11.32 13.82
C SER A 43 6.15 10.99 13.02
N ALA A 44 6.31 10.45 11.81
CA ALA A 44 5.19 9.94 11.03
C ALA A 44 4.40 8.85 11.78
N LEU A 45 5.05 8.09 12.67
CA LEU A 45 4.37 7.10 13.52
C LEU A 45 3.31 7.71 14.43
N SER A 46 3.41 9.01 14.76
CA SER A 46 2.37 9.70 15.54
C SER A 46 1.03 9.79 14.79
N LEU A 47 1.02 9.57 13.47
CA LEU A 47 -0.19 9.55 12.65
C LEU A 47 -0.87 8.18 12.57
N VAL A 48 -0.23 7.11 13.09
CA VAL A 48 -0.82 5.75 13.07
C VAL A 48 -2.23 5.69 13.65
N PRO A 49 -2.55 6.36 14.78
CA PRO A 49 -3.92 6.35 15.31
C PRO A 49 -4.97 6.87 14.31
N LEU A 50 -4.59 7.82 13.44
CA LEU A 50 -5.51 8.38 12.44
C LEU A 50 -5.88 7.40 11.33
N LEU A 51 -5.20 6.26 11.20
CA LEU A 51 -5.61 5.19 10.27
C LEU A 51 -6.97 4.57 10.65
N GLU A 52 -7.38 4.71 11.91
CA GLU A 52 -8.63 4.16 12.45
C GLU A 52 -9.60 5.28 12.85
N THR A 53 -9.09 6.40 13.37
CA THR A 53 -9.92 7.45 13.97
C THR A 53 -10.21 8.64 13.05
N ALA A 54 -9.62 8.69 11.84
CA ALA A 54 -9.78 9.84 10.95
C ALA A 54 -11.26 10.10 10.61
N THR A 55 -11.68 11.35 10.78
CA THR A 55 -13.06 11.79 10.54
C THR A 55 -13.36 12.08 9.06
N SER A 56 -12.35 12.14 8.20
CA SER A 56 -12.48 12.53 6.79
C SER A 56 -11.61 11.71 5.85
N ARG A 57 -12.10 11.56 4.61
CA ARG A 57 -11.33 11.00 3.48
C ARG A 57 -10.06 11.77 3.22
N ILE A 58 -10.11 13.10 3.40
CA ILE A 58 -8.97 13.98 3.18
C ILE A 58 -7.86 13.63 4.18
N THR A 59 -8.22 13.46 5.45
CA THR A 59 -7.29 13.04 6.51
C THR A 59 -6.66 11.70 6.16
N GLN A 60 -7.45 10.69 5.81
CA GLN A 60 -6.92 9.35 5.49
C GLN A 60 -5.98 9.36 4.30
N ALA A 61 -6.30 10.11 3.24
CA ALA A 61 -5.44 10.24 2.07
C ALA A 61 -4.08 10.84 2.44
N PHE A 62 -4.07 11.95 3.20
CA PHE A 62 -2.82 12.56 3.65
C PHE A 62 -2.06 11.66 4.63
N VAL A 63 -2.74 10.97 5.55
CA VAL A 63 -2.08 10.02 6.47
C VAL A 63 -1.39 8.91 5.68
N ALA A 64 -2.06 8.31 4.70
CA ALA A 64 -1.46 7.30 3.84
C ALA A 64 -0.24 7.84 3.08
N GLU A 65 -0.32 9.06 2.54
CA GLU A 65 0.80 9.71 1.85
C GLU A 65 2.00 9.97 2.77
N VAL A 66 1.78 10.55 3.95
CA VAL A 66 2.84 10.84 4.89
C VAL A 66 3.48 9.56 5.42
N LEU A 67 2.67 8.56 5.77
CA LEU A 67 3.18 7.26 6.19
C LEU A 67 3.91 6.54 5.05
N GLY A 68 3.45 6.66 3.81
CA GLY A 68 4.13 6.12 2.62
C GLY A 68 5.48 6.78 2.35
N ALA A 69 5.58 8.09 2.57
CA ALA A 69 6.81 8.86 2.35
C ALA A 69 7.81 8.80 3.52
N ALA A 70 7.40 8.29 4.68
CA ALA A 70 8.20 8.35 5.91
C ALA A 70 9.51 7.54 5.87
N GLY A 71 9.57 6.46 5.08
CA GLY A 71 10.72 5.55 5.05
C GLY A 71 10.90 4.70 6.32
N ASP A 72 10.10 4.92 7.35
CA ASP A 72 10.13 4.17 8.60
C ASP A 72 9.33 2.88 8.48
N LYS A 73 10.02 1.74 8.29
CA LYS A 73 9.39 0.42 8.11
C LYS A 73 8.46 0.00 9.27
N ARG A 74 8.55 0.64 10.45
CA ARG A 74 7.63 0.36 11.57
C ARG A 74 6.17 0.72 11.23
N VAL A 75 5.92 1.54 10.21
CA VAL A 75 4.56 1.88 9.74
C VAL A 75 3.87 0.73 8.99
N LEU A 76 4.61 -0.26 8.48
CA LEU A 76 4.07 -1.31 7.62
C LEU A 76 3.00 -2.15 8.32
N LYS A 77 3.28 -2.64 9.53
CA LYS A 77 2.29 -3.43 10.29
C LYS A 77 1.01 -2.64 10.57
N PRO A 78 1.06 -1.39 11.06
CA PRO A 78 -0.12 -0.52 11.15
C PRO A 78 -0.87 -0.35 9.83
N LEU A 79 -0.18 -0.03 8.72
CA LEU A 79 -0.82 0.14 7.41
C LEU A 79 -1.53 -1.15 6.97
N MET A 80 -0.88 -2.31 7.09
CA MET A 80 -1.46 -3.60 6.73
C MET A 80 -2.67 -3.98 7.61
N ARG A 81 -2.63 -3.63 8.90
CA ARG A 81 -3.81 -3.79 9.78
C ARG A 81 -4.96 -2.91 9.32
N ALA A 82 -4.67 -1.65 8.98
CA ALA A 82 -5.66 -0.72 8.45
C ALA A 82 -6.26 -1.22 7.12
N VAL A 83 -5.46 -1.80 6.22
CA VAL A 83 -5.92 -2.44 4.97
C VAL A 83 -6.92 -3.58 5.25
N ALA A 84 -6.69 -4.36 6.31
CA ALA A 84 -7.56 -5.46 6.69
C ALA A 84 -8.79 -5.03 7.50
N HIS A 85 -8.89 -3.75 7.91
CA HIS A 85 -9.93 -3.28 8.80
C HIS A 85 -11.23 -2.95 8.02
N PRO A 86 -12.41 -3.43 8.44
CA PRO A 86 -13.68 -3.20 7.73
C PRO A 86 -14.04 -1.71 7.53
N ALA A 87 -13.70 -0.86 8.50
CA ALA A 87 -13.94 0.59 8.39
C ALA A 87 -13.16 1.25 7.23
N ASN A 88 -12.10 0.59 6.74
CA ASN A 88 -11.20 1.11 5.72
C ASN A 88 -11.39 0.49 4.34
N VAL A 89 -12.43 -0.32 4.12
CA VAL A 89 -12.66 -1.00 2.83
C VAL A 89 -12.62 -0.03 1.65
N ARG A 90 -13.20 1.18 1.81
CA ARG A 90 -13.23 2.23 0.77
C ARG A 90 -11.90 2.98 0.57
N TYR A 91 -10.91 2.74 1.43
CA TYR A 91 -9.61 3.42 1.45
C TYR A 91 -8.43 2.47 1.26
N THR A 92 -8.75 1.20 1.02
CA THR A 92 -7.77 0.13 0.88
C THR A 92 -6.73 0.45 -0.20
N SER A 93 -7.14 1.06 -1.32
CA SER A 93 -6.23 1.39 -2.42
C SER A 93 -5.16 2.41 -1.99
N GLN A 94 -5.52 3.46 -1.26
CA GLN A 94 -4.55 4.46 -0.75
C GLN A 94 -3.59 3.87 0.28
N LEU A 95 -4.09 2.98 1.14
CA LEU A 95 -3.25 2.29 2.14
C LEU A 95 -2.27 1.30 1.50
N LEU A 96 -2.71 0.59 0.45
CA LEU A 96 -1.85 -0.29 -0.33
C LEU A 96 -0.84 0.48 -1.18
N TRP A 97 -1.23 1.63 -1.74
CA TRP A 97 -0.30 2.56 -2.37
C TRP A 97 0.79 3.02 -1.41
N ALA A 98 0.44 3.36 -0.16
CA ALA A 98 1.45 3.69 0.85
C ALA A 98 2.41 2.51 1.11
N CYS A 99 1.90 1.28 1.16
CA CYS A 99 2.71 0.07 1.31
C CYS A 99 3.66 -0.14 0.11
N SER A 100 3.28 0.23 -1.11
CA SER A 100 4.10 -0.01 -2.32
C SER A 100 5.38 0.81 -2.33
N ARG A 101 5.49 1.83 -1.48
CA ARG A 101 6.70 2.64 -1.26
C ARG A 101 7.75 1.96 -0.38
N TYR A 102 7.45 0.77 0.13
CA TYR A 102 8.33 -0.01 1.00
C TYR A 102 8.67 -1.35 0.37
N ASP A 103 9.83 -1.88 0.74
CA ASP A 103 10.13 -3.28 0.50
C ASP A 103 9.33 -4.16 1.47
N CYS A 104 8.30 -4.80 0.92
CA CYS A 104 7.33 -5.61 1.65
C CYS A 104 7.64 -7.11 1.63
N SER A 105 8.86 -7.54 1.25
CA SER A 105 9.21 -8.97 1.10
C SER A 105 8.89 -9.84 2.32
N ALA A 106 9.16 -9.35 3.54
CA ALA A 106 8.85 -10.06 4.77
C ALA A 106 7.33 -10.26 5.02
N HIS A 107 6.49 -9.60 4.23
CA HIS A 107 5.04 -9.58 4.34
C HIS A 107 4.34 -10.19 3.12
N LEU A 108 5.07 -10.92 2.26
CA LEU A 108 4.55 -11.56 1.04
C LEU A 108 3.19 -12.25 1.24
N ALA A 109 3.06 -13.06 2.29
CA ALA A 109 1.85 -13.84 2.56
C ALA A 109 0.59 -12.97 2.76
N PHE A 110 0.74 -11.73 3.22
CA PHE A 110 -0.39 -10.80 3.37
C PHE A 110 -0.92 -10.35 2.01
N PHE A 111 -0.05 -9.87 1.12
CA PHE A 111 -0.44 -9.34 -0.18
C PHE A 111 -0.95 -10.44 -1.13
N VAL A 112 -0.35 -11.63 -1.07
CA VAL A 112 -0.86 -12.81 -1.79
C VAL A 112 -2.27 -13.16 -1.33
N ARG A 113 -2.51 -13.21 0.00
CA ARG A 113 -3.85 -13.47 0.54
C ARG A 113 -4.85 -12.41 0.10
N PHE A 114 -4.45 -11.13 0.16
CA PHE A 114 -5.28 -10.02 -0.28
C PHE A 114 -5.78 -10.25 -1.72
N LEU A 115 -4.86 -10.50 -2.66
CA LEU A 115 -5.21 -10.76 -4.07
C LEU A 115 -6.10 -12.00 -4.26
N LEU A 116 -5.90 -13.05 -3.47
CA LEU A 116 -6.68 -14.29 -3.57
C LEU A 116 -8.08 -14.19 -2.96
N THR A 117 -8.31 -13.25 -2.03
CA THR A 117 -9.62 -13.03 -1.39
C THR A 117 -10.55 -12.10 -2.16
N ARG A 118 -10.01 -11.32 -3.10
CA ARG A 118 -10.81 -10.45 -3.98
C ARG A 118 -11.43 -11.31 -5.07
N ALA A 119 -12.73 -11.20 -5.30
CA ALA A 119 -13.38 -11.87 -6.42
C ALA A 119 -13.15 -11.06 -7.71
N GLU A 120 -13.55 -9.79 -7.66
CA GLU A 120 -13.46 -8.85 -8.78
C GLU A 120 -12.24 -7.94 -8.69
N ALA A 121 -11.82 -7.41 -9.84
CA ALA A 121 -10.74 -6.44 -9.94
C ALA A 121 -11.16 -5.12 -9.29
N ASP A 122 -10.32 -4.61 -8.40
CA ASP A 122 -10.44 -3.27 -7.83
C ASP A 122 -9.06 -2.56 -7.80
N GLU A 123 -9.07 -1.26 -7.53
CA GLU A 123 -7.81 -0.49 -7.37
C GLU A 123 -6.92 -1.05 -6.25
N GLY A 124 -7.52 -1.71 -5.26
CA GLY A 124 -6.78 -2.39 -4.20
C GLY A 124 -5.93 -3.53 -4.77
N MET A 125 -6.49 -4.35 -5.65
CA MET A 125 -5.73 -5.41 -6.33
C MET A 125 -4.58 -4.85 -7.16
N MET A 126 -4.81 -3.76 -7.90
CA MET A 126 -3.74 -3.08 -8.65
C MET A 126 -2.58 -2.70 -7.74
N TRP A 127 -2.85 -2.04 -6.61
CA TRP A 127 -1.80 -1.64 -5.67
C TRP A 127 -1.18 -2.80 -4.91
N ALA A 128 -1.93 -3.84 -4.55
CA ALA A 128 -1.38 -5.04 -3.94
C ALA A 128 -0.43 -5.79 -4.90
N MET A 129 -0.76 -5.82 -6.19
CA MET A 129 0.12 -6.35 -7.24
C MET A 129 1.39 -5.49 -7.36
N ALA A 130 1.28 -4.15 -7.42
CA ALA A 130 2.43 -3.26 -7.43
C ALA A 130 3.33 -3.38 -6.17
N VAL A 131 2.74 -3.65 -5.00
CA VAL A 131 3.53 -3.94 -3.79
C VAL A 131 4.39 -5.19 -3.99
N ILE A 132 3.84 -6.24 -4.60
CA ILE A 132 4.57 -7.48 -4.89
C ILE A 132 5.69 -7.22 -5.92
N GLU A 133 5.42 -6.44 -6.97
CA GLU A 133 6.45 -6.04 -7.96
C GLU A 133 7.64 -5.31 -7.31
N ASN A 134 7.38 -4.48 -6.28
CA ASN A 134 8.40 -3.70 -5.59
C ASN A 134 9.19 -4.50 -4.52
N MET A 135 8.82 -5.75 -4.24
CA MET A 135 9.52 -6.59 -3.26
C MET A 135 10.93 -6.94 -3.74
N LYS A 136 11.93 -6.80 -2.85
CA LYS A 136 13.34 -7.00 -3.22
C LYS A 136 13.89 -8.38 -2.89
N GLY A 137 13.20 -9.11 -2.03
CA GLY A 137 13.68 -10.34 -1.40
C GLY A 137 14.57 -10.03 -0.18
N PRO A 138 15.22 -11.06 0.40
CA PRO A 138 15.12 -12.46 -0.01
C PRO A 138 13.77 -13.05 0.36
N PHE A 139 13.33 -14.03 -0.41
CA PHE A 139 12.18 -14.85 -0.12
C PHE A 139 12.60 -16.22 0.37
N ALA A 140 11.86 -16.75 1.35
CA ALA A 140 11.98 -18.16 1.71
C ALA A 140 11.47 -19.03 0.56
N PRO A 141 12.25 -20.02 0.06
CA PRO A 141 11.88 -20.86 -1.09
C PRO A 141 10.49 -21.48 -1.02
N ALA A 142 10.14 -22.05 0.14
CA ALA A 142 8.84 -22.68 0.33
C ALA A 142 7.68 -21.66 0.28
N ALA A 143 7.90 -20.45 0.81
CA ALA A 143 6.86 -19.41 0.84
C ALA A 143 6.59 -18.84 -0.55
N VAL A 144 7.63 -18.52 -1.31
CA VAL A 144 7.49 -17.94 -2.66
C VAL A 144 6.96 -18.95 -3.67
N LYS A 145 7.45 -20.20 -3.66
CA LYS A 145 6.90 -21.27 -4.52
C LYS A 145 5.41 -21.50 -4.25
N ARG A 146 5.01 -21.51 -2.98
CA ARG A 146 3.59 -21.62 -2.60
C ARG A 146 2.78 -20.42 -3.10
N ALA A 147 3.29 -19.21 -2.92
CA ALA A 147 2.61 -18.00 -3.39
C ALA A 147 2.38 -18.02 -4.91
N ILE A 148 3.42 -18.32 -5.69
CA ILE A 148 3.35 -18.44 -7.15
C ILE A 148 2.31 -19.50 -7.56
N ALA A 149 2.38 -20.70 -6.98
CA ALA A 149 1.44 -21.78 -7.30
C ALA A 149 -0.02 -21.42 -6.97
N GLN A 150 -0.25 -20.66 -5.89
CA GLN A 150 -1.60 -20.21 -5.53
C GLN A 150 -2.12 -19.13 -6.47
N LEU A 151 -1.28 -18.19 -6.89
CA LEU A 151 -1.65 -17.10 -7.79
C LEU A 151 -1.89 -17.57 -9.23
N LEU A 152 -1.19 -18.60 -9.69
CA LEU A 152 -1.34 -19.16 -11.04
C LEU A 152 -2.45 -20.22 -11.16
N ARG A 153 -3.12 -20.58 -10.07
CA ARG A 153 -4.20 -21.58 -10.09
C ARG A 153 -5.54 -20.88 -10.38
N PRO A 154 -6.14 -21.05 -11.56
CA PRO A 154 -7.43 -20.44 -11.86
C PRO A 154 -8.50 -21.02 -10.94
N LYS A 155 -9.39 -20.18 -10.41
CA LYS A 155 -10.48 -20.64 -9.54
C LYS A 155 -11.71 -21.14 -10.31
N GLN A 156 -11.97 -20.68 -11.53
CA GLN A 156 -13.18 -21.00 -12.31
C GLN A 156 -12.93 -20.93 -13.84
N GLN A 157 -13.91 -21.35 -14.64
CA GLN A 157 -13.99 -21.02 -16.07
C GLN A 157 -14.01 -19.50 -16.21
N LEU A 158 -13.00 -18.94 -16.87
CA LEU A 158 -12.77 -17.50 -16.98
C LEU A 158 -13.96 -16.82 -17.69
N LEU A 159 -14.75 -16.03 -16.96
CA LEU A 159 -15.67 -15.05 -17.52
C LEU A 159 -14.92 -13.73 -17.79
N SER A 160 -15.49 -12.82 -18.57
CA SER A 160 -14.82 -11.57 -18.96
C SER A 160 -14.39 -10.69 -17.78
N ALA A 161 -15.20 -10.59 -16.72
CA ALA A 161 -14.84 -9.85 -15.50
C ALA A 161 -13.73 -10.53 -14.67
N ASP A 162 -13.60 -11.86 -14.76
CA ASP A 162 -12.53 -12.61 -14.09
C ASP A 162 -11.17 -12.29 -14.70
N THR A 163 -11.12 -11.86 -15.97
CA THR A 163 -9.86 -11.65 -16.69
C THR A 163 -8.95 -10.60 -16.05
N GLN A 164 -9.50 -9.51 -15.51
CA GLN A 164 -8.67 -8.46 -14.90
C GLN A 164 -8.16 -8.86 -13.51
N ALA A 165 -9.00 -9.49 -12.70
CA ALA A 165 -8.60 -9.96 -11.38
C ALA A 165 -7.54 -11.07 -11.50
N GLU A 166 -7.74 -11.99 -12.44
CA GLU A 166 -6.76 -13.02 -12.79
C GLU A 166 -5.49 -12.41 -13.39
N LEU A 167 -5.59 -11.38 -14.24
CA LEU A 167 -4.41 -10.67 -14.76
C LEU A 167 -3.54 -10.14 -13.63
N PHE A 168 -4.10 -9.48 -12.61
CA PHE A 168 -3.33 -8.98 -11.48
C PHE A 168 -2.66 -10.11 -10.67
N ARG A 169 -3.34 -11.26 -10.51
CA ARG A 169 -2.77 -12.43 -9.82
C ARG A 169 -1.60 -13.03 -10.62
N VAL A 170 -1.79 -13.18 -11.93
CA VAL A 170 -0.77 -13.69 -12.85
C VAL A 170 0.44 -12.75 -12.88
N GLN A 171 0.23 -11.44 -13.01
CA GLN A 171 1.31 -10.44 -12.97
C GLN A 171 2.11 -10.51 -11.67
N ALA A 172 1.41 -10.57 -10.52
CA ALA A 172 2.06 -10.76 -9.23
C ALA A 172 2.88 -12.06 -9.16
N ALA A 173 2.39 -13.16 -9.74
CA ALA A 173 3.12 -14.42 -9.79
C ALA A 173 4.39 -14.33 -10.67
N TYR A 174 4.30 -13.68 -11.82
CA TYR A 174 5.46 -13.45 -12.71
C TYR A 174 6.51 -12.57 -12.04
N ALA A 175 6.12 -11.51 -11.34
CA ALA A 175 7.05 -10.68 -10.57
C ALA A 175 7.79 -11.49 -9.50
N LEU A 176 7.09 -12.39 -8.80
CA LEU A 176 7.72 -13.29 -7.82
C LEU A 176 8.66 -14.31 -8.45
N LEU A 177 8.29 -14.88 -9.62
CA LEU A 177 9.14 -15.79 -10.37
C LEU A 177 10.44 -15.09 -10.76
N ASP A 178 10.35 -13.94 -11.41
CA ASP A 178 11.51 -13.16 -11.86
C ASP A 178 12.46 -12.83 -10.69
N ARG A 179 11.90 -12.30 -9.58
CA ARG A 179 12.73 -11.99 -8.42
C ARG A 179 13.34 -13.19 -7.73
N TYR A 180 12.60 -14.28 -7.62
CA TYR A 180 13.12 -15.48 -6.97
C TYR A 180 14.19 -16.18 -7.82
N PHE A 181 14.04 -16.21 -9.16
CA PHE A 181 15.12 -16.69 -10.04
C PHE A 181 16.38 -15.86 -9.88
N GLY A 182 16.26 -14.53 -9.86
CA GLY A 182 17.40 -13.64 -9.61
C GLY A 182 18.06 -13.88 -8.26
N GLN A 183 17.29 -14.18 -7.22
CA GLN A 183 17.83 -14.56 -5.90
C GLN A 183 18.61 -15.88 -5.97
N VAL A 184 18.05 -16.93 -6.60
CA VAL A 184 18.71 -18.24 -6.73
C VAL A 184 20.02 -18.15 -7.51
N ASP A 185 20.05 -17.38 -8.60
CA ASP A 185 21.28 -17.14 -9.38
C ASP A 185 22.35 -16.44 -8.54
N GLN A 186 21.98 -15.44 -7.73
CA GLN A 186 22.90 -14.75 -6.83
C GLN A 186 23.42 -15.65 -5.70
N ASP A 187 22.56 -16.50 -5.15
CA ASP A 187 22.94 -17.42 -4.08
C ASP A 187 23.91 -18.49 -4.61
N TRP A 188 23.64 -19.07 -5.78
CA TRP A 188 24.59 -19.98 -6.45
C TRP A 188 25.95 -19.30 -6.64
N LYS A 189 25.99 -18.09 -7.23
CA LYS A 189 27.24 -17.37 -7.51
C LYS A 189 28.08 -17.07 -6.26
N LYS A 190 27.50 -17.04 -5.07
CA LYS A 190 28.22 -16.84 -3.79
C LYS A 190 28.76 -18.14 -3.19
N GLU A 191 28.23 -19.28 -3.60
CA GLU A 191 28.68 -20.61 -3.18
C GLU A 191 29.84 -21.14 -4.04
N LEU A 192 30.15 -20.48 -5.16
CA LEU A 192 31.33 -20.68 -6.00
C LEU A 192 32.52 -19.83 -5.52
#